data_AF-X6LSE5-F1
#
_entry.id   AF-X6LSE5-F1
#
_cell.length_a   1.000
_cell.length_b   1.000
_cell.length_c   1.000
_cell.angle_alpha   90.00
_cell.angle_beta   90.00
_cell.angle_gamma   90.00
#
_symmetry.space_group_name_H-M   'P 1'
#
loop_
_entity.id
_entity.type
_entity.pdbx_description
1 polymer ?
#
loop_
_entity_poly.entity_id
_entity_poly.type
_entity_poly.pdbx_seq_one_letter_code
_entity_poly.pdbx_strand_id
1 'polypeptide(L)'
;YYECLPIFYDICFFCLLYFTLDEFKPEALRGKIFGQHVADYMKKLQTDNPDKYNKQFSQFVKEGVTSDNLEQLIRKTHAAIRKDPSKLPKVKKDWKSTQKIKEKYQKCPNKKKTS
;
A
#
# COMPACT_ATOMS: atom_id res chain seq x y z
N TYR A 1 48.40 -13.83 33.01
CA TYR A 1 48.26 -13.01 31.80
C TYR A 1 46.89 -13.33 31.20
N TYR A 2 45.78 -12.87 31.75
CA TYR A 2 45.35 -11.48 31.96
C TYR A 2 45.62 -10.58 30.74
N GLU A 3 44.49 -10.14 30.18
CA GLU A 3 44.24 -8.94 29.36
C GLU A 3 44.97 -8.77 28.03
N CYS A 4 44.22 -8.95 26.92
CA CYS A 4 44.35 -8.08 25.73
C CYS A 4 43.21 -8.29 24.70
N LEU A 5 41.92 -8.32 25.08
CA LEU A 5 40.82 -8.27 24.09
C LEU A 5 39.54 -7.44 24.48
N PRO A 6 39.59 -6.24 25.12
CA PRO A 6 38.35 -5.52 25.46
C PRO A 6 38.09 -4.24 24.64
N ILE A 7 38.36 -4.17 23.32
CA ILE A 7 38.08 -2.91 22.58
C ILE A 7 37.57 -3.06 21.14
N PHE A 8 37.69 -4.23 20.49
CA PHE A 8 37.21 -4.37 19.10
C PHE A 8 35.77 -4.95 18.99
N TYR A 9 35.28 -5.61 20.05
CA TYR A 9 33.92 -6.16 20.09
C TYR A 9 32.86 -5.12 20.52
N ASP A 10 33.25 -4.02 21.18
CA ASP A 10 32.29 -3.02 21.68
C ASP A 10 31.69 -2.14 20.57
N ILE A 11 32.41 -1.88 19.48
CA ILE A 11 31.85 -1.12 18.34
C ILE A 11 30.86 -1.98 17.54
N CYS A 12 31.10 -3.30 17.45
CA CYS A 12 30.15 -4.23 16.81
C CYS A 12 28.90 -4.48 17.67
N PHE A 13 29.03 -4.58 18.99
CA PHE A 13 27.89 -4.82 19.88
C PHE A 13 26.98 -3.59 19.99
N PHE A 14 27.56 -2.38 20.01
CA PHE A 14 26.79 -1.13 20.04
C PHE A 14 26.02 -0.87 18.73
N CYS A 15 26.52 -1.33 17.59
CA CYS A 15 25.82 -1.26 16.30
C CYS A 15 24.69 -2.30 16.18
N LEU A 16 24.86 -3.50 16.74
CA LEU A 16 23.83 -4.55 16.74
C LEU A 16 22.68 -4.28 17.73
N LEU A 17 22.91 -3.50 18.79
CA LEU A 17 21.91 -3.22 19.82
C LEU A 17 21.03 -1.98 19.52
N TYR A 18 21.45 -1.10 18.60
CA TYR A 18 20.68 0.10 18.22
C TYR A 18 19.86 -0.04 16.93
N PHE A 19 19.94 -1.18 16.23
CA PHE A 19 19.06 -1.49 15.09
C PHE A 19 17.77 -2.16 15.58
N THR A 20 17.00 -1.39 16.33
CA THR A 20 15.52 -1.34 16.28
C THR A 20 14.81 -2.66 16.04
N LEU A 21 14.62 -3.44 17.10
CA LEU A 21 13.41 -4.24 17.21
C LEU A 21 12.26 -3.28 17.55
N ASP A 22 11.82 -2.49 16.57
CA ASP A 22 10.51 -1.86 16.65
C ASP A 22 9.51 -2.98 16.92
N GLU A 23 8.82 -2.92 18.06
CA GLU A 23 7.92 -3.96 18.52
C GLU A 23 6.91 -4.29 17.41
N PHE A 24 6.90 -5.54 16.96
CA PHE A 24 5.91 -5.99 15.98
C PHE A 24 4.52 -5.96 16.63
N LYS A 25 3.68 -5.01 16.21
CA LYS A 25 2.30 -4.86 16.66
C LYS A 25 1.34 -5.57 15.69
N PRO A 26 0.96 -6.84 15.95
CA PRO A 26 0.16 -7.64 15.02
C PRO A 26 -1.23 -7.05 14.76
N GLU A 27 -1.82 -6.39 15.77
CA GLU A 27 -3.15 -5.79 15.66
C GLU A 27 -3.16 -4.60 14.70
N ALA A 28 -2.18 -3.70 14.83
CA ALA A 28 -2.04 -2.56 13.94
C ALA A 28 -1.76 -2.99 12.49
N LEU A 29 -0.95 -4.04 12.31
CA LEU A 29 -0.69 -4.60 10.98
C LEU A 29 -1.96 -5.21 10.39
N ARG A 30 -2.73 -5.97 11.17
CA ARG A 30 -4.00 -6.56 10.74
C ARG A 30 -4.97 -5.49 10.24
N GLY A 31 -5.13 -4.40 10.99
CA GLY A 31 -5.97 -3.27 10.57
C GLY A 31 -5.53 -2.65 9.24
N LYS A 32 -4.22 -2.53 9.01
CA LYS A 32 -3.67 -2.02 7.75
C LYS A 32 -3.91 -2.97 6.57
N ILE A 33 -3.75 -4.29 6.76
CA ILE A 33 -4.00 -5.31 5.74
C ILE A 33 -5.45 -5.28 5.26
N PHE A 34 -6.40 -5.13 6.19
CA PHE A 34 -7.83 -5.06 5.87
C PHE A 34 -8.32 -3.65 5.50
N GLY A 35 -7.42 -2.67 5.41
CA GLY A 35 -7.75 -1.33 4.92
C GLY A 35 -8.52 -0.46 5.91
N GLN A 36 -8.43 -0.69 7.22
CA GLN A 36 -9.10 0.15 8.23
C GLN A 36 -8.74 1.62 8.08
N HIS A 37 -7.46 1.95 7.87
CA HIS A 37 -7.01 3.31 7.64
C HIS A 37 -7.67 3.99 6.41
N VAL A 38 -8.01 3.23 5.37
CA VAL A 38 -8.73 3.73 4.20
C VAL A 38 -10.19 3.96 4.55
N ALA A 39 -10.82 3.01 5.24
CA ALA A 39 -12.19 3.12 5.71
C ALA A 39 -12.38 4.34 6.63
N ASP A 40 -11.46 4.56 7.56
CA ASP A 40 -11.44 5.71 8.46
C ASP A 40 -11.28 7.02 7.69
N TYR A 41 -10.40 7.05 6.68
CA TYR A 41 -10.20 8.23 5.85
C TYR A 41 -11.42 8.52 4.96
N MET A 42 -12.08 7.49 4.43
CA MET A 42 -13.34 7.63 3.70
C MET A 42 -14.43 8.24 4.57
N LYS A 43 -14.57 7.76 5.83
CA LYS A 43 -15.54 8.31 6.79
C LYS A 43 -15.24 9.77 7.12
N LYS A 44 -13.98 10.12 7.37
CA LYS A 44 -13.56 11.52 7.62
C LYS A 44 -13.90 12.44 6.45
N LEU A 45 -13.57 12.03 5.22
CA LEU A 45 -13.83 12.85 4.03
C LEU A 45 -15.30 13.01 3.70
N GLN A 46 -16.14 12.02 4.01
CA GLN A 46 -17.59 12.16 3.84
C GLN A 46 -18.16 13.27 4.73
N THR A 47 -17.65 13.42 5.96
CA THR A 47 -18.07 14.47 6.89
C THR A 47 -17.44 15.82 6.55
N ASP A 48 -16.13 15.86 6.30
CA ASP A 48 -15.40 17.12 6.16
C ASP A 48 -15.57 17.76 4.78
N ASN A 49 -15.52 16.97 3.70
CA ASN A 49 -15.43 17.47 2.33
C ASN A 49 -15.95 16.45 1.29
N PRO A 50 -17.25 16.41 0.98
CA PRO A 50 -17.84 15.45 0.04
C PRO A 50 -17.30 15.59 -1.39
N ASP A 51 -16.91 16.81 -1.81
CA ASP A 51 -16.32 17.04 -3.13
C ASP A 51 -14.97 16.34 -3.31
N LYS A 52 -14.16 16.28 -2.24
CA LYS A 52 -12.89 15.56 -2.25
C LYS A 52 -13.12 14.06 -2.24
N TYR A 53 -14.11 13.59 -1.48
CA TYR A 53 -14.52 12.19 -1.46
C TYR A 53 -14.86 11.68 -2.86
N ASN A 54 -15.73 12.38 -3.58
CA ASN A 54 -16.14 11.98 -4.94
C ASN A 54 -14.97 11.99 -5.94
N LYS A 55 -14.03 12.95 -5.82
CA LYS A 55 -12.85 13.01 -6.67
C LYS A 55 -11.89 11.84 -6.42
N GLN A 56 -11.57 11.55 -5.16
CA GLN A 56 -10.60 10.52 -4.79
C GLN A 56 -11.18 9.10 -4.92
N PHE A 57 -12.43 8.92 -4.52
CA PHE A 57 -13.10 7.61 -4.46
C PHE A 57 -14.08 7.37 -5.62
N SER A 58 -13.92 8.10 -6.73
CA SER A 58 -14.82 7.99 -7.91
C SER A 58 -15.02 6.55 -8.42
N GLN A 59 -14.01 5.70 -8.34
CA GLN A 59 -14.10 4.28 -8.72
C GLN A 59 -14.87 3.46 -7.68
N PHE A 60 -14.61 3.69 -6.40
CA PHE A 60 -15.33 3.03 -5.30
C PHE A 60 -16.83 3.35 -5.33
N VAL A 61 -17.19 4.60 -5.65
CA VAL A 61 -18.58 5.01 -5.84
C VAL A 61 -19.23 4.27 -7.02
N LYS A 62 -18.51 4.08 -8.13
CA LYS A 62 -19.01 3.33 -9.29
C LYS A 62 -19.22 1.85 -9.00
N GLU A 63 -18.35 1.27 -8.20
CA GLU A 63 -18.40 -0.15 -7.81
C GLU A 63 -19.30 -0.41 -6.59
N GLY A 64 -19.85 0.63 -5.97
CA GLY A 64 -20.69 0.52 -4.77
C GLY A 64 -19.94 0.08 -3.52
N VAL A 65 -18.63 0.32 -3.46
CA VAL A 65 -17.77 -0.08 -2.35
C VAL A 65 -17.77 1.01 -1.28
N THR A 66 -18.31 0.69 -0.11
CA THR A 66 -18.36 1.58 1.06
C THR A 66 -17.31 1.21 2.10
N SER A 67 -17.07 2.13 3.05
CA SER A 67 -16.06 1.95 4.12
C SER A 67 -16.29 0.67 4.95
N ASP A 68 -17.54 0.29 5.20
CA ASP A 68 -17.87 -0.91 5.99
C ASP A 68 -17.75 -2.21 5.17
N ASN A 69 -17.92 -2.13 3.84
CA ASN A 69 -17.84 -3.29 2.95
C ASN A 69 -16.41 -3.62 2.52
N LEU A 70 -15.45 -2.69 2.68
CA LEU A 70 -14.06 -2.87 2.27
C LEU A 70 -13.37 -4.09 2.90
N GLU A 71 -13.52 -4.26 4.21
CA GLU A 71 -12.88 -5.38 4.91
C GLU A 71 -13.45 -6.73 4.44
N GLN A 72 -14.77 -6.80 4.25
CA GLN A 72 -15.43 -8.02 3.77
C GLN A 72 -15.00 -8.37 2.35
N LEU A 73 -14.89 -7.37 1.47
CA LEU A 73 -14.40 -7.52 0.10
C LEU A 73 -12.99 -8.13 0.12
N ILE A 74 -12.08 -7.55 0.89
CA ILE A 74 -10.69 -8.02 0.96
C ILE A 74 -10.63 -9.47 1.49
N ARG A 75 -11.41 -9.81 2.51
CA ARG A 75 -11.49 -11.20 3.02
C ARG A 75 -11.97 -12.18 1.96
N LYS A 76 -13.03 -11.84 1.21
CA LYS A 76 -13.56 -12.65 0.11
C LYS A 76 -12.52 -12.84 -1.00
N THR A 77 -11.82 -11.78 -1.38
CA THR A 77 -10.74 -11.83 -2.38
C THR A 77 -9.61 -12.76 -1.95
N HIS A 78 -9.15 -12.66 -0.71
CA HIS A 78 -8.12 -13.57 -0.19
C HIS A 78 -8.59 -15.04 -0.19
N ALA A 79 -9.85 -15.30 0.16
CA ALA A 79 -10.41 -16.65 0.11
C ALA A 79 -10.49 -17.19 -1.32
N ALA A 80 -10.86 -16.36 -2.30
CA ALA A 80 -10.91 -16.74 -3.71
C ALA A 80 -9.51 -17.08 -4.26
N ILE A 81 -8.51 -16.25 -3.98
CA ILE A 81 -7.12 -16.49 -4.42
C ILE A 81 -6.54 -17.78 -3.82
N ARG A 82 -6.87 -18.08 -2.55
CA ARG A 82 -6.42 -19.32 -1.89
C ARG A 82 -7.08 -20.58 -2.46
N LYS A 83 -8.33 -20.48 -2.94
CA LYS A 83 -9.03 -21.60 -3.59
C LYS A 83 -8.42 -21.91 -4.94
N ASP A 84 -8.24 -20.89 -5.78
CA ASP A 84 -7.73 -21.05 -7.14
C ASP A 84 -6.57 -20.08 -7.41
N PRO A 85 -5.31 -20.50 -7.15
CA PRO A 85 -4.13 -19.67 -7.41
C PRO A 85 -3.73 -19.65 -8.91
N SER A 86 -4.50 -20.32 -9.77
CA SER A 86 -4.18 -20.45 -11.19
C SER A 86 -4.27 -19.11 -11.92
N LYS A 87 -3.34 -18.89 -12.86
CA LYS A 87 -3.26 -17.66 -13.64
C LYS A 87 -4.23 -17.72 -14.82
N LEU A 88 -5.18 -16.79 -14.84
CA LEU A 88 -6.08 -16.64 -15.98
C LEU A 88 -5.30 -16.19 -17.24
N PRO A 89 -5.63 -16.75 -18.43
CA PRO A 89 -5.00 -16.34 -19.68
C PRO A 89 -5.34 -14.87 -19.98
N LYS A 90 -4.32 -14.06 -20.28
CA LYS A 90 -4.50 -12.64 -20.61
C LYS A 90 -5.11 -12.52 -22.01
N VAL A 91 -6.20 -11.77 -22.14
CA VAL A 91 -6.70 -11.34 -23.45
C VAL A 91 -5.64 -10.44 -24.09
N LYS A 92 -5.15 -10.81 -25.27
CA LYS A 92 -4.18 -10.02 -26.04
C LYS A 92 -4.86 -8.71 -26.48
N LYS A 93 -4.46 -7.58 -25.90
CA LYS A 93 -4.90 -6.25 -26.36
C LYS A 93 -4.08 -5.85 -27.60
N ASP A 94 -4.75 -5.24 -28.57
CA ASP A 94 -4.09 -4.75 -29.79
C ASP A 94 -2.97 -3.76 -29.47
N TRP A 95 -1.77 -4.05 -29.97
CA TRP A 95 -0.55 -3.27 -29.77
C TRP A 95 -0.73 -1.77 -30.07
N LYS A 96 -1.48 -1.45 -31.12
CA LYS A 96 -1.76 -0.06 -31.55
C LYS A 96 -2.49 0.76 -30.49
N SER A 97 -3.37 0.13 -29.70
CA SER A 97 -4.06 0.80 -28.58
C SER A 97 -3.12 1.08 -27.40
N THR A 98 -2.12 0.22 -27.21
CA THR A 98 -1.16 0.30 -26.09
C THR A 98 -0.10 1.39 -26.31
N GLN A 99 0.32 1.64 -27.55
CA GLN A 99 1.26 2.72 -27.88
C GLN A 99 0.68 4.13 -27.63
N LYS A 100 -0.56 4.38 -28.07
CA LYS A 100 -1.24 5.68 -27.84
C LYS A 100 -1.39 6.03 -26.35
N ILE A 101 -1.55 5.01 -25.50
CA ILE A 101 -1.65 5.19 -24.04
C ILE A 101 -0.27 5.57 -23.47
N LYS A 102 0.81 4.90 -23.87
CA LYS A 102 2.18 5.24 -23.43
C LYS A 102 2.56 6.67 -23.78
N GLU A 103 2.27 7.11 -25.01
CA GLU A 103 2.52 8.49 -25.46
C GLU A 103 1.75 9.53 -24.65
N LYS A 104 0.53 9.20 -24.19
CA LYS A 104 -0.29 10.09 -23.36
C LYS A 104 0.26 10.26 -21.94
N TYR A 105 0.79 9.20 -21.33
CA TYR A 105 1.42 9.26 -20.00
C TYR A 105 2.85 9.82 -20.02
N GLN A 106 3.55 9.73 -21.16
CA GLN A 106 4.83 10.41 -21.37
C GLN A 106 4.68 11.95 -21.41
N LYS A 107 3.47 12.46 -21.71
CA LYS A 107 3.17 13.88 -21.92
C LYS A 107 2.65 14.61 -20.67
N CYS A 108 2.73 14.04 -19.48
CA CYS A 108 2.49 14.82 -18.25
C CYS A 108 3.54 15.94 -18.18
N PRO A 109 3.16 17.23 -18.10
CA PRO A 109 4.12 18.31 -17.99
C PRO A 109 4.91 18.14 -16.69
N ASN A 110 6.25 18.13 -16.80
CA ASN A 110 7.16 18.30 -15.67
C ASN A 110 6.65 19.46 -14.81
N LYS A 111 6.09 19.16 -13.63
CA LYS A 111 5.94 20.19 -12.59
C LYS A 111 7.36 20.58 -12.19
N LYS A 112 7.78 21.77 -12.63
CA LYS A 112 9.07 22.39 -12.31
C LYS A 112 9.28 22.28 -10.79
N LYS A 113 10.47 21.84 -10.37
CA LYS A 113 10.94 21.97 -8.99
C LYS A 113 10.70 23.43 -8.57
N THR A 114 9.80 23.65 -7.61
CA THR A 114 9.78 24.93 -6.90
C THR A 114 10.94 24.96 -5.93
N SER A 115 11.54 26.15 -5.84
CA SER A 115 12.86 26.47 -5.27
C SER A 115 13.14 25.93 -3.87
#